data_AF-A0A7D9HZC1-F1
#
_entry.id   AF-A0A7D9HZC1-F1
#
_cell.length_a   1.000
_cell.length_b   1.000
_cell.length_c   1.000
_cell.angle_alpha   90.00
_cell.angle_beta   90.00
_cell.angle_gamma   90.00
#
_symmetry.space_group_name_H-M   'P 1'
#
loop_
_entity.id
_entity.type
_entity.pdbx_description
1 polymer ?
#
loop_
_entity_poly.entity_id
_entity_poly.type
_entity_poly.pdbx_seq_one_letter_code
_entity_poly.pdbx_strand_id
1 'polypeptide(L)'
;MVWGLTQRNRLAIEKATLEQYFRLGVTWIDPRHETKVEVLLKSNSDKEYKLRIYIPADFPNSCPALVVVQPKILLLKNGSRLPEGSSPFHTLPDTDGFHRICHFHPNVWEQDTTLYKIFMKGRLWIEGYEAHLRTGKNMNEFLGEQKFSVPH
;
A
#
# COMPACT_ATOMS: atom_id res chain seq x y z
N MET A 1 -2.54 -3.48 -23.01
CA MET A 1 -4.02 -3.69 -22.95
C MET A 1 -4.68 -2.38 -22.58
N VAL A 2 -5.87 -2.04 -23.11
CA VAL A 2 -6.63 -0.83 -22.76
C VAL A 2 -7.77 -1.22 -21.83
N TRP A 3 -8.00 -0.45 -20.74
CA TRP A 3 -9.06 -0.71 -19.76
C TRP A 3 -10.46 -0.80 -20.39
N GLY A 4 -11.24 -1.80 -19.97
CA GLY A 4 -12.66 -1.91 -20.35
C GLY A 4 -13.51 -0.77 -19.79
N LEU A 5 -14.73 -0.56 -20.30
CA LEU A 5 -15.61 0.54 -19.86
C LEU A 5 -15.86 0.52 -18.34
N THR A 6 -16.21 -0.64 -17.79
CA THR A 6 -16.44 -0.81 -16.35
C THR A 6 -15.19 -0.50 -15.53
N GLN A 7 -14.01 -0.95 -15.99
CA GLN A 7 -12.74 -0.69 -15.32
C GLN A 7 -12.39 0.81 -15.35
N ARG A 8 -12.62 1.48 -16.48
CA ARG A 8 -12.41 2.94 -16.59
C ARG A 8 -13.31 3.71 -15.63
N ASN A 9 -14.58 3.35 -15.53
CA ASN A 9 -15.51 3.98 -14.58
C ASN A 9 -15.05 3.75 -13.14
N ARG A 10 -14.64 2.51 -12.80
CA ARG A 10 -14.12 2.20 -11.48
C ARG A 10 -12.84 3.00 -11.17
N LEU A 11 -11.87 3.03 -12.07
CA LEU A 11 -10.62 3.77 -11.89
C LEU A 11 -10.85 5.28 -11.80
N ALA A 12 -11.85 5.84 -12.49
CA ALA A 12 -12.22 7.25 -12.37
C ALA A 12 -12.75 7.58 -10.95
N ILE A 13 -13.57 6.69 -10.37
CA ILE A 13 -14.04 6.83 -8.98
C ILE A 13 -12.86 6.74 -8.02
N GLU A 14 -12.00 5.73 -8.17
CA GLU A 14 -10.79 5.58 -7.34
C GLU A 14 -9.90 6.82 -7.41
N LYS A 15 -9.70 7.38 -8.61
CA LYS A 15 -8.94 8.62 -8.81
C LYS A 15 -9.53 9.78 -8.03
N ALA A 16 -10.82 10.04 -8.17
CA ALA A 16 -11.49 11.11 -7.44
C ALA A 16 -11.36 10.93 -5.91
N THR A 17 -11.56 9.70 -5.41
CA THR A 17 -11.39 9.38 -4.00
C THR A 17 -9.95 9.63 -3.52
N LEU A 18 -8.94 9.11 -4.23
CA LEU A 18 -7.55 9.27 -3.81
C LEU A 18 -7.13 10.74 -3.80
N GLU A 19 -7.47 11.51 -4.83
CA GLU A 19 -7.14 12.94 -4.92
C GLU A 19 -7.85 13.77 -3.84
N GLN A 20 -9.06 13.38 -3.43
CA GLN A 20 -9.78 14.02 -2.33
C GLN A 20 -9.10 13.80 -0.96
N TYR A 21 -8.65 12.57 -0.67
CA TYR A 21 -8.14 12.19 0.65
C TYR A 21 -6.62 12.38 0.81
N PHE A 22 -5.83 12.19 -0.25
CA PHE A 22 -4.35 12.25 -0.20
C PHE A 22 -3.80 13.55 -0.79
N ARG A 23 -4.02 14.64 -0.04
CA ARG A 23 -3.66 16.01 -0.47
C ARG A 23 -2.17 16.29 -0.60
N LEU A 24 -1.31 15.45 -0.01
CA LEU A 24 0.14 15.59 -0.11
C LEU A 24 0.66 15.25 -1.52
N GLY A 25 -0.08 14.45 -2.27
CA GLY A 25 0.26 14.12 -3.64
C GLY A 25 -0.22 12.73 -4.04
N VAL A 26 -0.86 12.67 -5.20
CA VAL A 26 -1.23 11.43 -5.90
C VAL A 26 -0.62 11.50 -7.30
N THR A 27 0.08 10.44 -7.72
CA THR A 27 0.65 10.37 -9.07
C THR A 27 0.20 9.09 -9.76
N TRP A 28 -0.48 9.25 -10.89
CA TRP A 28 -0.90 8.14 -11.75
C TRP A 28 0.15 7.94 -12.85
N ILE A 29 0.71 6.74 -12.93
CA ILE A 29 1.77 6.37 -13.87
C ILE A 29 1.21 5.34 -14.85
N ASP A 30 1.45 5.54 -16.13
CA ASP A 30 0.96 4.70 -17.24
C ASP A 30 -0.52 4.27 -17.09
N PRO A 31 -1.47 5.21 -17.08
CA PRO A 31 -2.87 4.93 -16.80
C PRO A 31 -3.57 4.09 -17.89
N ARG A 32 -2.86 3.68 -18.95
CA ARG A 32 -3.42 2.97 -20.10
C ARG A 32 -3.04 1.51 -20.16
N HIS A 33 -1.90 1.09 -19.59
CA HIS A 33 -1.40 -0.28 -19.72
C HIS A 33 -0.94 -0.87 -18.38
N GLU A 34 0.14 -0.37 -17.80
CA GLU A 34 0.65 -0.80 -16.49
C GLU A 34 0.35 0.26 -15.43
N THR A 35 -0.93 0.52 -15.19
CA THR A 35 -1.33 1.60 -14.28
C THR A 35 -0.75 1.36 -12.89
N LYS A 36 0.06 2.32 -12.46
CA LYS A 36 0.59 2.40 -11.09
C LYS A 36 0.09 3.69 -10.47
N VAL A 37 -0.18 3.66 -9.17
CA VAL A 37 -0.58 4.85 -8.42
C VAL A 37 0.35 5.03 -7.26
N GLU A 38 0.93 6.22 -7.15
CA GLU A 38 1.78 6.60 -6.03
C GLU A 38 1.07 7.61 -5.13
N VAL A 39 1.28 7.46 -3.83
CA VAL A 39 0.80 8.41 -2.82
C VAL A 39 1.94 8.76 -1.88
N LEU A 40 2.09 10.05 -1.60
CA LEU A 40 2.97 10.56 -0.55
C LEU A 40 2.21 10.57 0.79
N LEU A 41 2.81 9.95 1.80
CA LEU A 41 2.28 9.87 3.15
C LEU A 41 3.30 10.40 4.14
N LYS A 42 2.81 10.97 5.24
CA LYS A 42 3.62 11.30 6.41
C LYS A 42 3.24 10.37 7.56
N SER A 43 4.25 9.84 8.24
CA SER A 43 4.05 9.17 9.52
C SER A 43 3.63 10.18 10.60
N ASN A 44 3.17 9.69 11.74
CA ASN A 44 2.91 10.54 12.92
C ASN A 44 4.19 11.19 13.48
N SER A 45 5.37 10.69 13.09
CA SER A 45 6.70 11.26 13.37
C SER A 45 7.19 12.24 12.29
N ASP A 46 6.30 12.69 11.39
CA ASP A 46 6.56 13.61 10.27
C ASP A 46 7.59 13.11 9.24
N LYS A 47 7.88 11.80 9.21
CA LYS A 47 8.71 11.20 8.16
C LYS A 47 7.89 10.89 6.93
N GLU A 48 8.43 11.24 5.78
CA GLU A 48 7.77 11.04 4.49
C GLU A 48 8.06 9.66 3.90
N TYR A 49 6.99 9.04 3.41
CA TYR A 49 6.99 7.76 2.73
C TYR A 49 6.23 7.87 1.43
N LYS A 50 6.75 7.25 0.37
CA LYS A 50 6.02 7.10 -0.89
C LYS A 50 5.62 5.66 -1.08
N LEU A 51 4.32 5.43 -1.16
CA LEU A 51 3.76 4.10 -1.45
C LEU A 51 3.32 4.04 -2.91
N ARG A 52 3.42 2.85 -3.51
CA ARG A 52 2.93 2.58 -4.87
C ARG A 52 2.03 1.36 -4.88
N ILE A 53 0.89 1.50 -5.54
CA ILE A 53 0.04 0.39 -5.94
C ILE A 53 0.33 0.03 -7.40
N TYR A 54 0.52 -1.27 -7.67
CA TYR A 54 0.46 -1.83 -9.01
C TYR A 54 -0.96 -2.36 -9.26
N ILE A 55 -1.68 -1.76 -10.21
CA ILE A 55 -3.05 -2.14 -10.53
C ILE A 55 -3.00 -3.33 -11.51
N PRO A 56 -3.60 -4.49 -11.17
CA PRO A 56 -3.61 -5.65 -12.04
C PRO A 56 -4.54 -5.41 -13.24
N ALA A 57 -4.25 -6.07 -14.37
CA ALA A 57 -4.98 -5.86 -15.62
C ALA A 57 -6.48 -6.21 -15.53
N ASP A 58 -6.86 -7.08 -14.60
CA ASP A 58 -8.23 -7.53 -14.34
C ASP A 58 -8.88 -6.82 -13.14
N PHE A 59 -8.28 -5.75 -12.59
CA PHE A 59 -8.87 -4.96 -11.50
C PHE A 59 -10.32 -4.57 -11.83
N PRO A 60 -11.28 -4.72 -10.89
CA PRO A 60 -11.11 -5.04 -9.47
C PRO A 60 -11.14 -6.53 -9.10
N ASN A 61 -11.04 -7.47 -10.07
CA ASN A 61 -11.15 -8.89 -9.77
C ASN A 61 -9.95 -9.43 -8.98
N SER A 62 -8.74 -8.94 -9.27
CA SER A 62 -7.54 -9.29 -8.51
C SER A 62 -7.10 -8.18 -7.54
N CYS A 63 -6.49 -8.61 -6.44
CA CYS A 63 -5.94 -7.75 -5.41
C CYS A 63 -4.67 -7.02 -5.91
N PRO A 64 -4.62 -5.68 -5.86
CA PRO A 64 -3.42 -4.93 -6.22
C PRO A 64 -2.22 -5.18 -5.28
N ALA A 65 -1.00 -5.05 -5.79
CA ALA A 65 0.20 -5.09 -4.97
C ALA A 65 0.54 -3.69 -4.42
N LEU A 66 0.97 -3.61 -3.16
CA LEU A 66 1.38 -2.38 -2.50
C LEU A 66 2.86 -2.48 -2.11
N VAL A 67 3.66 -1.46 -2.47
CA VAL A 67 5.09 -1.39 -2.14
C VAL A 67 5.49 -0.05 -1.54
N VAL A 68 6.62 -0.02 -0.82
CA VAL A 68 7.30 1.21 -0.40
C VAL A 68 8.35 1.60 -1.45
N VAL A 69 8.16 2.75 -2.10
CA VAL A 69 9.09 3.30 -3.10
C VAL A 69 10.10 4.23 -2.45
N GLN A 70 9.69 4.98 -1.42
CA GLN A 70 10.58 5.84 -0.63
C GLN A 70 10.29 5.65 0.86
N PRO A 71 11.34 5.43 1.69
CA PRO A 71 12.74 5.24 1.29
C PRO A 71 12.96 3.93 0.51
N LYS A 72 13.98 3.90 -0.37
CA LYS A 72 14.26 2.74 -1.25
C LYS A 72 14.73 1.51 -0.46
N ILE A 73 15.39 1.72 0.67
CA ILE A 73 15.87 0.68 1.57
C ILE A 73 15.20 0.91 2.93
N LEU A 74 14.56 -0.13 3.45
CA LEU A 74 14.02 -0.15 4.80
C LEU A 74 14.96 -0.98 5.67
N LEU A 75 15.19 -0.52 6.89
CA LEU A 75 16.13 -1.13 7.83
C LEU A 75 15.38 -1.54 9.09
N LEU A 76 15.84 -2.61 9.73
CA LEU A 76 15.50 -2.94 11.09
C LEU A 76 16.20 -1.97 12.05
N LYS A 77 15.74 -1.92 13.31
CA LYS A 77 16.38 -1.10 14.35
C LYS A 77 17.88 -1.39 14.52
N ASN A 78 18.31 -2.63 14.27
CA ASN A 78 19.72 -3.03 14.35
C ASN A 78 20.57 -2.62 13.12
N GLY A 79 19.98 -1.89 12.17
CA GLY A 79 20.65 -1.42 10.94
C GLY A 79 20.72 -2.43 9.80
N SER A 80 20.31 -3.70 10.02
CA SER A 80 20.19 -4.67 8.93
C SER A 80 18.97 -4.37 8.05
N ARG A 81 18.96 -4.88 6.81
CA ARG A 81 17.83 -4.69 5.90
C ARG A 81 16.56 -5.34 6.45
N LEU A 82 15.42 -4.67 6.30
CA LEU A 82 14.12 -5.26 6.56
C LEU A 82 13.95 -6.53 5.70
N PRO A 83 13.62 -7.69 6.27
CA PRO A 83 13.49 -8.91 5.48
C PRO A 83 12.25 -8.87 4.58
N GLU A 84 12.35 -9.41 3.38
CA GLU A 84 11.20 -9.67 2.51
C GLU A 84 10.49 -10.97 2.92
N GLY A 85 9.21 -11.13 2.58
CA GLY A 85 8.45 -12.36 2.86
C GLY A 85 8.34 -12.71 4.36
N SER A 86 8.41 -11.71 5.24
CA SER A 86 8.49 -11.92 6.68
C SER A 86 7.17 -11.60 7.39
N SER A 87 6.55 -12.62 7.98
CA SER A 87 5.32 -12.48 8.77
C SER A 87 5.46 -11.50 9.93
N PRO A 88 6.52 -11.54 10.79
CA PRO A 88 6.69 -10.56 11.88
C PRO A 88 6.76 -9.09 11.45
N PHE A 89 7.12 -8.83 10.19
CA PHE A 89 7.26 -7.48 9.61
C PHE A 89 6.18 -7.16 8.57
N HIS A 90 5.22 -8.05 8.36
CA HIS A 90 4.16 -7.93 7.36
C HIS A 90 4.70 -7.56 5.96
N THR A 91 5.84 -8.13 5.59
CA THR A 91 6.43 -7.99 4.25
C THR A 91 6.08 -9.21 3.39
N LEU A 92 6.02 -8.99 2.08
CA LEU A 92 5.90 -10.02 1.05
C LEU A 92 7.19 -10.04 0.23
N PRO A 93 7.42 -11.01 -0.68
CA PRO A 93 8.54 -10.96 -1.61
C PRO A 93 8.54 -9.63 -2.36
N ASP A 94 9.73 -9.06 -2.53
CA ASP A 94 9.90 -7.73 -3.13
C ASP A 94 9.38 -7.70 -4.57
N THR A 95 8.99 -6.52 -5.03
CA THR A 95 8.48 -6.30 -6.38
C THR A 95 9.17 -5.10 -6.98
N ASP A 96 9.79 -5.27 -8.15
CA ASP A 96 10.61 -4.25 -8.83
C ASP A 96 11.70 -3.64 -7.94
N GLY A 97 12.27 -4.45 -7.02
CA GLY A 97 13.29 -4.00 -6.06
C GLY A 97 12.76 -3.14 -4.92
N PHE A 98 11.44 -3.09 -4.73
CA PHE A 98 10.78 -2.39 -3.64
C PHE A 98 10.15 -3.36 -2.64
N HIS A 99 10.17 -2.99 -1.36
CA HIS A 99 9.54 -3.78 -0.31
C HIS A 99 8.03 -3.83 -0.48
N ARG A 100 7.52 -5.05 -0.68
CA ARG A 100 6.09 -5.30 -0.78
C ARG A 100 5.50 -5.47 0.61
N ILE A 101 4.37 -4.80 0.83
CA ILE A 101 3.65 -4.81 2.11
C ILE A 101 2.43 -5.74 2.00
N CYS A 102 2.21 -6.54 3.04
CA CYS A 102 0.98 -7.29 3.21
C CYS A 102 -0.16 -6.36 3.65
N HIS A 103 -1.31 -6.41 2.98
CA HIS A 103 -2.45 -5.53 3.26
C HIS A 103 -3.79 -6.28 3.30
N PHE A 104 -4.17 -6.96 2.22
CA PHE A 104 -5.29 -7.89 2.13
C PHE A 104 -4.78 -9.25 1.63
N HIS A 105 -5.31 -10.33 2.20
CA HIS A 105 -5.03 -11.67 1.68
C HIS A 105 -5.82 -11.86 0.37
N PRO A 106 -5.24 -12.41 -0.72
CA PRO A 106 -5.95 -12.56 -1.99
C PRO A 106 -7.28 -13.31 -1.87
N ASN A 107 -7.35 -14.33 -1.02
CA ASN A 107 -8.58 -15.11 -0.77
C ASN A 107 -9.71 -14.35 -0.05
N VAL A 108 -9.45 -13.16 0.50
CA VAL A 108 -10.46 -12.31 1.15
C VAL A 108 -10.61 -10.97 0.44
N TRP A 109 -10.02 -10.84 -0.76
CA TRP A 109 -10.16 -9.65 -1.57
C TRP A 109 -11.58 -9.56 -2.11
N GLU A 110 -12.24 -8.44 -1.84
CA GLU A 110 -13.57 -8.13 -2.35
C GLU A 110 -13.47 -7.04 -3.41
N GLN A 111 -14.23 -7.19 -4.51
CA GLN A 111 -14.14 -6.28 -5.66
C GLN A 111 -14.54 -4.85 -5.30
N ASP A 112 -15.31 -4.62 -4.24
CA ASP A 112 -15.70 -3.30 -3.75
C ASP A 112 -14.62 -2.62 -2.87
N THR A 113 -13.52 -3.33 -2.56
CA THR A 113 -12.39 -2.77 -1.81
C THR A 113 -11.66 -1.72 -2.65
N THR A 114 -11.51 -0.52 -2.10
CA THR A 114 -10.95 0.63 -2.80
C THR A 114 -9.43 0.72 -2.69
N LEU A 115 -8.79 1.41 -3.64
CA LEU A 115 -7.37 1.75 -3.57
C LEU A 115 -7.08 2.61 -2.33
N TYR A 116 -8.05 3.43 -1.91
CA TYR A 116 -7.97 4.18 -0.65
C TYR A 116 -7.78 3.25 0.55
N LYS A 117 -8.57 2.17 0.68
CA LYS A 117 -8.41 1.20 1.78
C LYS A 117 -7.02 0.54 1.77
N ILE A 118 -6.48 0.24 0.59
CA ILE A 118 -5.13 -0.31 0.44
C ILE A 118 -4.08 0.69 0.94
N PHE A 119 -4.15 1.96 0.54
CA PHE A 119 -3.24 2.98 1.07
C PHE A 119 -3.38 3.20 2.57
N MET A 120 -4.59 3.10 3.13
CA MET A 120 -4.79 3.17 4.58
C MET A 120 -4.15 1.99 5.33
N LYS A 121 -4.19 0.77 4.76
CA LYS A 121 -3.36 -0.35 5.27
C LYS A 121 -1.87 -0.02 5.21
N GLY A 122 -1.41 0.56 4.10
CA GLY A 122 -0.04 1.04 3.96
C GLY A 122 0.35 2.07 5.01
N ARG A 123 -0.53 3.02 5.34
CA ARG A 123 -0.32 3.99 6.41
C ARG A 123 -0.18 3.32 7.77
N LEU A 124 -1.07 2.38 8.12
CA LEU A 124 -0.93 1.62 9.36
C LEU A 124 0.41 0.88 9.41
N TRP A 125 0.81 0.26 8.30
CA TRP A 125 2.09 -0.42 8.20
C TRP A 125 3.27 0.52 8.46
N ILE A 126 3.27 1.74 7.89
CA ILE A 126 4.28 2.78 8.15
C ILE A 126 4.35 3.11 9.64
N GLU A 127 3.22 3.26 10.33
CA GLU A 127 3.20 3.52 11.78
C GLU A 127 3.78 2.35 12.58
N GLY A 128 3.44 1.11 12.20
CA GLY A 128 4.02 -0.10 12.79
C GLY A 128 5.53 -0.18 12.57
N TYR A 129 6.01 0.21 11.39
CA TYR A 129 7.43 0.27 11.05
C TYR A 129 8.17 1.34 11.86
N GLU A 130 7.62 2.54 11.99
CA GLU A 130 8.20 3.59 12.86
C GLU A 130 8.24 3.16 14.33
N ALA A 131 7.21 2.44 14.80
CA ALA A 131 7.18 1.87 16.14
C ALA A 131 8.26 0.79 16.32
N HIS A 132 8.48 -0.07 15.31
CA HIS A 132 9.60 -1.01 15.28
C HIS A 132 10.95 -0.28 15.36
N LEU A 133 11.19 0.73 14.53
CA LEU A 133 12.45 1.48 14.54
C LEU A 133 12.76 2.08 15.92
N ARG A 134 11.75 2.57 16.63
CA ARG A 134 11.90 3.13 17.99
C ARG A 134 12.16 2.05 19.03
N THR A 135 11.42 0.95 19.00
CA THR A 135 11.38 -0.02 20.11
C THR A 135 12.28 -1.23 19.88
N GLY A 136 12.37 -1.72 18.64
CA GLY A 136 12.99 -2.99 18.26
C GLY A 136 12.02 -4.17 18.24
N LYS A 137 10.77 -3.95 18.66
CA LYS A 137 9.72 -4.96 18.69
C LYS A 137 9.22 -5.29 17.30
N ASN A 138 8.69 -6.49 17.10
CA ASN A 138 8.14 -6.89 15.80
C ASN A 138 6.89 -6.06 15.45
N MET A 139 6.62 -5.90 14.15
CA MET A 139 5.52 -5.04 13.69
C MET A 139 4.14 -5.63 14.01
N ASN A 140 4.03 -6.96 14.12
CA ASN A 140 2.81 -7.64 14.56
C ASN A 140 2.34 -7.22 15.97
N GLU A 141 3.22 -6.71 16.83
CA GLU A 141 2.83 -6.16 18.13
C GLU A 141 2.04 -4.84 18.01
N PHE A 142 2.16 -4.15 16.86
CA PHE A 142 1.52 -2.85 16.60
C PHE A 142 0.40 -2.95 15.57
N LEU A 143 0.51 -3.90 14.64
CA LEU A 143 -0.46 -4.14 13.58
C LEU A 143 -1.46 -5.20 14.03
N GLY A 144 -2.64 -4.77 14.49
CA GLY A 144 -3.75 -5.69 14.74
C GLY A 144 -4.37 -6.23 13.45
N GLU A 145 -5.08 -7.36 13.52
CA GLU A 145 -5.96 -7.86 12.46
C GLU A 145 -7.19 -6.92 12.30
N GLN A 146 -6.97 -5.71 11.80
CA GLN A 146 -8.07 -4.74 11.66
C GLN A 146 -8.90 -5.06 10.40
N LYS A 147 -10.16 -5.42 10.58
CA LYS A 147 -11.17 -5.36 9.52
C LYS A 147 -11.59 -3.89 9.37
N PHE A 148 -11.30 -3.27 8.23
CA PHE A 148 -11.79 -1.92 7.96
C PHE A 148 -13.26 -2.00 7.51
N SER A 149 -14.20 -1.71 8.41
CA SER A 149 -15.58 -1.40 8.04
C SER A 149 -15.64 -0.02 7.39
N VAL A 150 -16.33 0.10 6.25
CA VAL A 150 -16.57 1.38 5.56
C VAL A 150 -17.57 2.20 6.39
N PRO A 151 -17.39 3.51 6.59
CA PRO A 151 -18.48 4.36 7.04
C PRO A 151 -19.51 4.46 5.91
N HIS A 152 -20.75 4.07 6.20
CA HIS A 152 -21.90 4.22 5.30
C HIS A 152 -22.20 5.69 4.98
#